data_AF-A0A9D0CYN8-F1
#
_entry.id   AF-A0A9D0CYN8-F1
#
_cell.length_a   1.000
_cell.length_b   1.000
_cell.length_c   1.000
_cell.angle_alpha   90.00
_cell.angle_beta   90.00
_cell.angle_gamma   90.00
#
_symmetry.space_group_name_H-M   'P 1'
#
loop_
_entity.id
_entity.type
_entity.pdbx_description
1 polymer ?
#
loop_
_entity_poly.entity_id
_entity_poly.type
_entity_poly.pdbx_seq_one_letter_code
_entity_poly.pdbx_strand_id
1 'polypeptide(L)'
;DTHIWQFVEHDSSHITMFIIVFFLFGIISSFVLTIFVTLESLRAKRLDAMAREGGLKAIAITSSKRAADRFFHAIQSTLTSKGQPDVETLLHIELAGYERASHSVEVLGNILITMGLIGTVMGLTLTLTGLTGSLDALGHDQEALVLGLRQAMSGMGTAFYTTLLGAVLGGVLLRMFAQITQNGVEGLHDNLMRTCLVYCSGDYVQTTEREVRHLNDEIQLLARNIERLQNVFGSSQATIGQFREEIKRLGNAPEEGAEPLYLLLDKHRAYCEMLRQEMHMLAHMDRPWYIKWREIFRSKRA
;
A
#
# COMPACT_ATOMS: atom_id res chain seq x y z
N ASP A 1 8.13 30.21 37.56
CA ASP A 1 7.49 28.99 37.00
C ASP A 1 6.57 28.22 37.94
N THR A 2 6.52 28.53 39.24
CA THR A 2 5.64 27.88 40.24
C THR A 2 4.17 28.35 40.23
N HIS A 3 3.87 29.51 39.64
CA HIS A 3 2.51 30.07 39.64
C HIS A 3 1.50 29.35 38.75
N ILE A 4 1.95 28.74 37.63
CA ILE A 4 1.07 28.00 36.72
C ILE A 4 0.65 26.68 37.36
N TRP A 5 1.58 25.98 38.02
CA TRP A 5 1.28 24.73 38.72
C TRP A 5 0.33 24.93 39.91
N GLN A 6 0.52 26.00 40.70
CA GLN A 6 -0.44 26.34 41.76
C GLN A 6 -1.84 26.66 41.22
N PHE A 7 -1.94 27.27 40.04
CA PHE A 7 -3.23 27.56 39.40
C PHE A 7 -3.91 26.28 38.89
N VAL A 8 -3.16 25.36 38.28
CA VAL A 8 -3.67 24.07 37.82
C VAL A 8 -4.15 23.20 38.99
N GLU A 9 -3.48 23.27 40.13
CA GLU A 9 -3.84 22.48 41.33
C GLU A 9 -5.04 23.06 42.10
N HIS A 10 -5.30 24.37 41.98
CA HIS A 10 -6.46 25.04 42.62
C HIS A 10 -7.66 25.26 41.70
N ASP A 11 -7.59 24.87 40.42
CA ASP A 11 -8.71 25.01 39.48
C ASP A 11 -9.78 23.93 39.74
N SER A 12 -10.82 24.32 40.48
CA SER A 12 -11.99 23.49 40.79
C SER A 12 -12.73 22.93 39.56
N SER A 13 -12.52 23.50 38.37
CA SER A 13 -13.22 23.06 37.15
C SER A 13 -12.60 21.81 36.51
N HIS A 14 -11.34 21.48 36.83
CA HIS A 14 -10.53 20.45 36.16
C HIS A 14 -10.36 20.64 34.63
N ILE A 15 -10.89 21.70 34.03
CA ILE A 15 -10.86 21.95 32.58
C ILE A 15 -9.43 22.23 32.13
N THR A 16 -8.68 23.03 32.90
CA THR A 16 -7.30 23.38 32.55
C THR A 16 -6.37 22.16 32.51
N MET A 17 -6.58 21.19 33.41
CA MET A 17 -5.85 19.91 33.40
C MET A 17 -6.19 19.10 32.15
N PHE A 18 -7.47 19.05 31.77
CA PHE A 18 -7.90 18.37 30.55
C PHE A 18 -7.29 19.00 29.30
N ILE A 19 -7.24 20.34 29.21
CA ILE A 19 -6.58 21.05 28.11
C ILE A 19 -5.09 20.68 28.03
N ILE A 20 -4.38 20.65 29.15
CA ILE A 20 -2.95 20.30 29.19
C ILE A 20 -2.72 18.84 28.74
N VAL A 21 -3.54 17.90 29.21
CA VAL A 21 -3.44 16.48 28.82
C VAL A 21 -3.71 16.30 27.32
N PHE A 22 -4.76 16.94 26.80
CA PHE A 22 -5.09 16.90 25.37
C PHE A 22 -3.98 17.53 24.52
N PHE A 23 -3.41 18.63 24.99
CA PHE A 23 -2.29 19.27 24.32
C PHE A 23 -1.05 18.38 24.28
N LEU A 24 -0.69 17.76 25.42
CA LEU A 24 0.46 16.86 25.48
C LEU A 24 0.26 15.66 24.55
N PHE A 25 -0.95 15.09 24.52
CA PHE A 25 -1.31 14.04 23.57
C PHE A 25 -1.15 14.51 22.12
N GLY A 26 -1.60 15.72 21.80
CA GLY A 26 -1.42 16.35 20.49
C GLY A 26 0.05 16.47 20.09
N ILE A 27 0.91 17.00 20.98
CA ILE A 27 2.34 17.11 20.73
C ILE A 27 2.96 15.75 20.45
N ILE A 28 2.68 14.75 21.30
CA ILE A 28 3.25 13.40 21.14
C ILE A 28 2.82 12.82 19.79
N SER A 29 1.53 12.94 19.43
CA SER A 29 1.02 12.48 18.14
C SER A 29 1.70 13.19 16.96
N SER A 30 1.83 14.51 17.01
CA SER A 30 2.53 15.29 15.97
C SER A 30 4.00 14.89 15.84
N PHE A 31 4.68 14.71 16.96
CA PHE A 31 6.10 14.34 16.98
C PHE A 31 6.33 12.95 16.39
N VAL A 32 5.51 11.97 16.80
CA VAL A 32 5.55 10.62 16.25
C VAL A 32 5.27 10.62 14.75
N LEU A 33 4.26 11.37 14.29
CA LEU A 33 3.94 11.50 12.87
C LEU A 33 5.10 12.13 12.08
N THR A 34 5.71 13.19 12.62
CA THR A 34 6.87 13.86 12.02
C THR A 34 8.06 12.91 11.86
N ILE A 35 8.35 12.09 12.87
CA ILE A 35 9.40 11.06 12.80
C ILE A 35 9.08 10.06 11.68
N PHE A 36 7.85 9.56 11.60
CA PHE A 36 7.48 8.60 10.56
C PHE A 36 7.61 9.20 9.15
N VAL A 37 7.12 10.42 8.93
CA VAL A 37 7.26 11.12 7.64
C VAL A 37 8.73 11.36 7.30
N THR A 38 9.55 11.72 8.29
CA THR A 38 10.99 11.92 8.09
C THR A 38 11.71 10.63 7.70
N LEU A 39 11.39 9.51 8.37
CA LEU A 39 11.94 8.20 8.03
C LEU A 39 11.56 7.77 6.61
N GLU A 40 10.34 8.08 6.17
CA GLU A 40 9.91 7.81 4.80
C GLU A 40 10.53 8.74 3.78
N SER A 41 10.74 10.01 4.10
CA SER A 41 11.50 10.93 3.25
C SER A 41 12.94 10.46 3.04
N LEU A 42 13.60 9.96 4.10
CA LEU A 42 14.94 9.38 3.98
C LEU A 42 14.93 8.11 3.12
N ARG A 43 13.90 7.28 3.22
CA ARG A 43 13.76 6.09 2.38
C ARG A 43 13.47 6.45 0.93
N ALA A 44 12.60 7.41 0.67
CA ALA A 44 12.30 7.94 -0.65
C ALA A 44 13.57 8.45 -1.35
N LYS A 45 14.46 9.14 -0.63
CA LYS A 45 15.77 9.55 -1.17
C LYS A 45 16.67 8.37 -1.57
N ARG A 46 16.64 7.27 -0.81
CA ARG A 46 17.38 6.03 -1.18
C ARG A 46 16.75 5.35 -2.40
N LEU A 47 15.42 5.34 -2.48
CA LEU A 47 14.68 4.82 -3.63
C LEU A 47 14.95 5.65 -4.88
N ASP A 48 15.05 6.98 -4.76
CA ASP A 48 15.47 7.88 -5.85
C ASP A 48 16.87 7.54 -6.36
N ALA A 49 17.83 7.32 -5.46
CA ALA A 49 19.18 6.90 -5.85
C ALA A 49 19.18 5.56 -6.62
N MET A 50 18.42 4.56 -6.14
CA MET A 50 18.31 3.28 -6.84
C MET A 50 17.59 3.40 -8.19
N ALA A 51 16.54 4.24 -8.28
CA ALA A 51 15.81 4.49 -9.52
C ALA A 51 16.69 5.18 -10.58
N ARG A 52 17.61 6.06 -10.16
CA ARG A 52 18.59 6.68 -11.07
C ARG A 52 19.55 5.68 -11.70
N GLU A 53 19.92 4.62 -10.98
CA GLU A 53 20.93 3.66 -11.43
C GLU A 53 20.36 2.58 -12.37
N GLY A 54 19.08 2.21 -12.22
CA GLY A 54 18.51 1.14 -13.05
C GLY A 54 16.98 1.14 -13.17
N GLY A 55 16.37 2.31 -13.05
CA GLY A 55 14.93 2.48 -13.24
C GLY A 55 14.10 1.72 -12.21
N LEU A 56 12.91 1.28 -12.60
CA LEU A 56 11.96 0.63 -11.70
C LEU A 56 12.44 -0.76 -11.23
N LYS A 57 13.26 -1.44 -12.03
CA LYS A 57 13.76 -2.80 -11.74
C LYS A 57 14.87 -2.82 -10.70
N ALA A 58 15.61 -1.72 -10.55
CA ALA A 58 16.66 -1.58 -9.54
C ALA A 58 16.11 -1.31 -8.13
N ILE A 59 14.81 -1.01 -8.02
CA ILE A 59 14.18 -0.72 -6.74
C ILE A 59 14.01 -2.00 -5.92
N ALA A 60 14.94 -2.20 -4.98
CA ALA A 60 14.89 -3.30 -4.02
C ALA A 60 13.87 -3.02 -2.91
N ILE A 61 12.74 -3.70 -2.98
CA ILE A 61 11.66 -3.63 -1.98
C ILE A 61 12.10 -4.45 -0.75
N THR A 62 12.49 -3.75 0.31
CA THR A 62 12.94 -4.41 1.56
C THR A 62 11.82 -4.58 2.60
N SER A 63 10.70 -3.84 2.52
CA SER A 63 9.63 -3.94 3.51
C SER A 63 8.28 -3.43 3.00
N SER A 64 7.21 -4.22 3.16
CA SER A 64 5.83 -3.82 2.82
C SER A 64 5.15 -2.91 3.85
N LYS A 65 5.83 -2.58 4.97
CA LYS A 65 5.24 -1.73 6.02
C LYS A 65 5.27 -0.24 5.68
N ARG A 66 6.13 0.15 4.74
CA ARG A 66 6.46 1.53 4.40
C ARG A 66 5.67 2.01 3.19
N ALA A 67 5.12 3.23 3.23
CA ALA A 67 4.27 3.73 2.15
C ALA A 67 5.03 3.89 0.84
N ALA A 68 6.26 4.39 0.90
CA ALA A 68 7.11 4.51 -0.29
C ALA A 68 7.42 3.15 -0.93
N ASP A 69 7.76 2.14 -0.13
CA ASP A 69 8.03 0.79 -0.63
C ASP A 69 6.73 0.11 -1.18
N ARG A 70 5.57 0.32 -0.53
CA ARG A 70 4.26 -0.17 -1.02
C ARG A 70 3.86 0.48 -2.34
N PHE A 71 4.08 1.78 -2.49
CA PHE A 71 3.84 2.51 -3.73
C PHE A 71 4.62 1.91 -4.91
N PHE A 72 5.93 1.72 -4.77
CA PHE A 72 6.73 1.10 -5.84
C PHE A 72 6.35 -0.37 -6.09
N HIS A 73 5.98 -1.12 -5.04
CA HIS A 73 5.43 -2.47 -5.20
C HIS A 73 4.12 -2.48 -5.99
N ALA A 74 3.21 -1.53 -5.72
CA ALA A 74 1.94 -1.40 -6.43
C ALA A 74 2.15 -1.07 -7.92
N ILE A 75 3.13 -0.21 -8.23
CA ILE A 75 3.52 0.08 -9.62
C ILE A 75 4.05 -1.18 -10.30
N GLN A 76 5.01 -1.89 -9.69
CA GLN A 76 5.58 -3.12 -10.24
C GLN A 76 4.51 -4.22 -10.45
N SER A 77 3.58 -4.37 -9.50
CA SER A 77 2.48 -5.31 -9.58
C SER A 77 1.51 -4.98 -10.72
N THR A 78 1.20 -3.69 -10.92
CA THR A 78 0.32 -3.23 -12.00
C THR A 78 0.94 -3.45 -13.37
N LEU A 79 2.24 -3.20 -13.50
CA LEU A 79 3.02 -3.48 -14.72
C LEU A 79 3.05 -4.96 -15.06
N THR A 80 3.24 -5.83 -14.06
CA THR A 80 3.23 -7.28 -14.27
C THR A 80 1.85 -7.77 -14.75
N SER A 81 0.79 -7.08 -14.33
CA SER A 81 -0.60 -7.39 -14.69
C SER A 81 -1.05 -6.75 -16.02
N LYS A 82 -0.13 -6.13 -16.79
CA LYS A 82 -0.40 -5.39 -18.05
C LYS A 82 -1.42 -4.24 -17.91
N GLY A 83 -1.63 -3.72 -16.70
CA GLY A 83 -2.46 -2.54 -16.49
C GLY A 83 -1.68 -1.26 -16.76
N GLN A 84 -2.37 -0.16 -17.07
CA GLN A 84 -1.77 1.17 -17.06
C GLN A 84 -1.78 1.69 -15.61
N PRO A 85 -0.60 1.84 -14.95
CA PRO A 85 -0.57 2.35 -13.59
C PRO A 85 -0.90 3.84 -13.60
N ASP A 86 -1.99 4.21 -12.94
CA ASP A 86 -2.24 5.60 -12.56
C ASP A 86 -1.38 5.95 -11.35
N VAL A 87 -0.18 6.46 -11.64
CA VAL A 87 0.87 6.77 -10.65
C VAL A 87 0.37 7.76 -9.60
N GLU A 88 -0.41 8.76 -10.01
CA GLU A 88 -0.92 9.80 -9.12
C GLU A 88 -1.92 9.24 -8.13
N THR A 89 -2.92 8.51 -8.62
CA THR A 89 -3.93 7.89 -7.76
C THR A 89 -3.32 6.86 -6.82
N LEU A 90 -2.37 6.05 -7.28
CA LEU A 90 -1.68 5.07 -6.43
C LEU A 90 -0.86 5.74 -5.32
N LEU A 91 -0.16 6.82 -5.64
CA LEU A 91 0.63 7.56 -4.67
C LEU A 91 -0.28 8.22 -3.61
N HIS A 92 -1.36 8.87 -4.06
CA HIS A 92 -2.34 9.49 -3.19
C HIS A 92 -2.96 8.46 -2.22
N ILE A 93 -3.36 7.28 -2.70
CA ILE A 93 -3.93 6.23 -1.84
C ILE A 93 -2.93 5.78 -0.75
N GLU A 94 -1.66 5.65 -1.10
CA GLU A 94 -0.62 5.22 -0.15
C GLU A 94 -0.26 6.31 0.88
N LEU A 95 -0.30 7.59 0.49
CA LEU A 95 -0.02 8.71 1.39
C LEU A 95 -1.25 9.21 2.17
N ALA A 96 -2.48 8.84 1.77
CA ALA A 96 -3.71 9.23 2.44
C ALA A 96 -3.76 8.84 3.94
N GLY A 97 -2.97 7.85 4.37
CA GLY A 97 -2.80 7.54 5.79
C GLY A 97 -2.14 8.68 6.57
N TYR A 98 -1.10 9.29 6.01
CA TYR A 98 -0.35 10.39 6.63
C TYR A 98 -1.12 11.71 6.60
N GLU A 99 -1.80 12.01 5.49
CA GLU A 99 -2.66 13.20 5.38
C GLU A 99 -3.79 13.17 6.41
N ARG A 100 -4.46 12.02 6.56
CA ARG A 100 -5.51 11.86 7.58
C ARG A 100 -4.99 12.03 9.00
N ALA A 101 -3.79 11.52 9.29
CA ALA A 101 -3.15 11.70 10.59
C ALA A 101 -2.79 13.18 10.84
N SER A 102 -2.28 13.88 9.82
CA SER A 102 -1.99 15.32 9.88
C SER A 102 -3.26 16.14 10.17
N HIS A 103 -4.33 15.88 9.41
CA HIS A 103 -5.64 16.52 9.62
C HIS A 103 -6.21 16.25 11.02
N SER A 104 -5.96 15.07 11.58
CA SER A 104 -6.41 14.74 12.95
C SER A 104 -5.78 15.64 14.01
N VAL A 105 -4.52 16.05 13.83
CA VAL A 105 -3.84 17.01 14.72
C VAL A 105 -4.47 18.40 14.62
N GLU A 106 -4.82 18.82 13.40
CA GLU A 106 -5.50 20.11 13.19
C GLU A 106 -6.87 20.15 13.87
N VAL A 107 -7.67 19.08 13.73
CA VAL A 107 -8.96 18.94 14.41
C VAL A 107 -8.77 18.99 15.93
N LEU A 108 -7.73 18.35 16.46
CA LEU A 108 -7.41 18.39 17.89
C LEU A 108 -7.12 19.83 18.37
N GLY A 109 -6.39 20.61 17.56
CA GLY A 109 -6.15 22.03 17.81
C GLY A 109 -7.45 22.83 17.89
N ASN A 110 -8.38 22.61 16.96
CA ASN A 110 -9.70 23.26 16.96
C ASN A 110 -10.53 22.90 18.19
N ILE A 111 -10.53 21.63 18.59
CA ILE A 111 -11.21 21.18 19.82
C ILE A 111 -10.62 21.90 21.04
N LEU A 112 -9.29 22.05 21.11
CA LEU A 112 -8.63 22.73 22.21
C LEU A 112 -9.04 24.21 22.33
N ILE A 113 -9.24 24.91 21.21
CA ILE A 113 -9.76 26.28 21.19
C ILE A 113 -11.20 26.31 21.73
N THR A 114 -12.06 25.40 21.27
CA THR A 114 -13.45 25.33 21.75
C THR A 114 -13.51 25.03 23.25
N MET A 115 -12.58 24.24 23.77
CA MET A 115 -12.46 23.97 25.20
C MET A 115 -12.01 25.21 25.98
N GLY A 116 -11.10 26.02 25.41
CA GLY A 116 -10.74 27.31 25.97
C GLY A 116 -11.95 28.24 26.12
N LEU A 117 -12.81 28.30 25.09
CA LEU A 117 -14.07 29.06 25.11
C LEU A 117 -15.07 28.53 26.17
N ILE A 118 -15.19 27.20 26.31
CA ILE A 118 -16.01 26.59 27.38
C ILE A 118 -15.47 27.00 28.76
N GLY A 119 -14.14 27.02 28.93
CA GLY A 119 -13.50 27.51 30.14
C GLY A 119 -13.85 28.98 30.43
N THR A 120 -13.97 29.82 29.40
CA THR A 120 -14.46 31.21 29.57
C THR A 120 -15.87 31.25 30.15
N VAL A 121 -16.78 30.45 29.59
CA VAL A 121 -18.18 30.40 30.04
C VAL A 121 -18.24 29.96 31.50
N MET A 122 -17.50 28.90 31.86
CA MET A 122 -17.42 28.40 33.23
C MET A 122 -16.83 29.43 34.19
N GLY A 123 -15.74 30.11 33.81
CA GLY A 123 -15.14 31.15 34.63
C GLY A 123 -16.04 32.38 34.81
N LEU A 124 -16.82 32.76 33.77
CA LEU A 124 -17.85 33.81 33.90
C LEU A 124 -18.98 33.37 34.84
N THR A 125 -19.42 32.10 34.79
CA THR A 125 -20.40 31.57 35.74
C THR A 125 -19.88 31.61 37.18
N LEU A 126 -18.62 31.22 37.41
CA LEU A 126 -17.98 31.36 38.73
C LEU A 126 -17.87 32.82 39.17
N THR A 127 -17.58 33.72 38.23
CA THR A 127 -17.53 35.16 38.50
C THR A 127 -18.88 35.69 38.95
N LEU A 128 -19.95 35.36 38.22
CA LEU A 128 -21.31 35.78 38.52
C LEU A 128 -21.79 35.22 39.86
N THR A 129 -21.55 33.93 40.12
CA THR A 129 -21.95 33.30 41.40
C THR A 129 -21.20 33.89 42.60
N GLY A 130 -19.92 34.22 42.45
CA GLY A 130 -19.15 34.93 43.49
C GLY A 130 -19.68 36.34 43.75
N LEU A 131 -20.04 37.08 42.70
CA LEU A 131 -20.63 38.42 42.83
C LEU A 131 -22.03 38.39 43.46
N THR A 132 -22.90 37.47 43.06
CA THR A 132 -24.24 37.34 43.68
C THR A 132 -24.12 36.98 45.16
N GLY A 133 -23.24 36.06 45.54
CA GLY A 133 -22.98 35.73 46.94
C GLY A 133 -22.41 36.92 47.74
N SER A 134 -21.59 37.76 47.10
CA SER A 134 -21.09 39.01 47.70
C SER A 134 -22.21 40.03 47.94
N LEU A 135 -23.13 40.16 46.99
CA LEU A 135 -24.27 41.09 47.08
C LEU A 135 -25.26 40.65 48.16
N ASP A 136 -25.50 39.35 48.32
CA ASP A 136 -26.37 38.82 49.39
C ASP A 136 -25.76 39.04 50.79
N ALA A 137 -24.43 39.01 50.89
CA ALA A 137 -23.70 39.29 52.13
C ALA A 137 -23.59 40.80 52.47
N LEU A 138 -23.92 41.67 51.51
CA LEU A 138 -23.73 43.12 51.62
C LEU A 138 -24.61 43.68 52.75
N GLY A 139 -23.97 44.13 53.83
CA GLY A 139 -24.63 44.75 54.98
C GLY A 139 -24.85 43.83 56.19
N HIS A 140 -24.52 42.53 56.10
CA HIS A 140 -24.65 41.58 57.22
C HIS A 140 -23.33 40.90 57.60
N ASP A 141 -22.48 40.58 56.63
CA ASP A 141 -21.25 39.82 56.89
C ASP A 141 -20.10 40.26 55.96
N GLN A 142 -19.12 40.95 56.55
CA GLN A 142 -17.95 41.48 55.84
C GLN A 142 -16.99 40.36 55.38
N GLU A 143 -16.93 39.22 56.08
CA GLU A 143 -16.07 38.11 55.66
C GLU A 143 -16.65 37.40 54.44
N ALA A 144 -17.97 37.17 54.44
CA ALA A 144 -18.68 36.58 53.29
C ALA A 144 -18.57 37.47 52.03
N LEU A 145 -18.62 38.80 52.20
CA LEU A 145 -18.39 39.75 51.11
C LEU A 145 -17.00 39.59 50.47
N VAL A 146 -15.95 39.52 51.30
CA VAL A 146 -14.56 39.36 50.82
C VAL A 146 -14.36 38.00 50.14
N LEU A 147 -14.99 36.95 50.68
CA LEU A 147 -14.94 35.61 50.11
C LEU A 147 -15.59 35.55 48.72
N GLY A 148 -16.78 36.14 48.56
CA GLY A 148 -17.46 36.20 47.27
C GLY A 148 -16.68 37.01 46.22
N LEU A 149 -16.02 38.11 46.63
CA LEU A 149 -15.16 38.89 45.72
C LEU A 149 -13.91 38.12 45.30
N ARG A 150 -13.29 37.36 46.23
CA ARG A 150 -12.16 36.47 45.89
C ARG A 150 -12.59 35.38 44.92
N GLN A 151 -13.76 34.77 45.14
CA GLN A 151 -14.33 33.80 44.22
C GLN A 151 -14.59 34.41 42.84
N ALA A 152 -15.13 35.62 42.81
CA ALA A 152 -15.39 36.32 41.56
C ALA A 152 -14.09 36.60 40.77
N MET A 153 -13.06 37.10 41.45
CA MET A 153 -11.75 37.33 40.82
C MET A 153 -11.07 36.03 40.37
N SER A 154 -11.24 34.93 41.11
CA SER A 154 -10.74 33.60 40.71
C SER A 154 -11.44 33.09 39.44
N GLY A 155 -12.77 33.26 39.33
CA GLY A 155 -13.53 32.91 38.14
C GLY A 155 -13.05 33.66 36.90
N MET A 156 -12.78 34.96 37.03
CA MET A 156 -12.26 35.79 35.94
C MET A 156 -10.86 35.34 35.50
N GLY A 157 -9.97 35.04 36.46
CA GLY A 157 -8.64 34.51 36.17
C GLY A 157 -8.72 33.18 35.41
N THR A 158 -9.59 32.27 35.85
CA THR A 158 -9.81 30.96 35.20
C THR A 158 -10.27 31.12 33.76
N ALA A 159 -11.28 31.95 33.52
CA ALA A 159 -11.76 32.26 32.17
C ALA A 159 -10.63 32.78 31.27
N PHE A 160 -9.79 33.70 31.77
CA PHE A 160 -8.69 34.25 31.00
C PHE A 160 -7.62 33.19 30.68
N TYR A 161 -7.17 32.42 31.68
CA TYR A 161 -6.12 31.42 31.50
C TYR A 161 -6.56 30.27 30.60
N THR A 162 -7.77 29.73 30.76
CA THR A 162 -8.26 28.63 29.90
C THR A 162 -8.35 29.05 28.45
N THR A 163 -8.80 30.29 28.19
CA THR A 163 -8.93 30.84 26.84
C THR A 163 -7.56 31.06 26.21
N LEU A 164 -6.65 31.69 26.95
CA LEU A 164 -5.29 31.96 26.47
C LEU A 164 -4.56 30.65 26.17
N LEU A 165 -4.67 29.67 27.07
CA LEU A 165 -4.03 28.38 26.93
C LEU A 165 -4.64 27.59 25.75
N GLY A 166 -5.96 27.55 25.60
CA GLY A 166 -6.61 26.92 24.44
C GLY A 166 -6.22 27.58 23.11
N ALA A 167 -6.18 28.91 23.05
CA ALA A 167 -5.83 29.66 21.85
C ALA A 167 -4.34 29.50 21.45
N VAL A 168 -3.42 29.60 22.41
CA VAL A 168 -1.98 29.47 22.13
C VAL A 168 -1.60 28.03 21.85
N LEU A 169 -2.00 27.09 22.71
CA LEU A 169 -1.60 25.69 22.57
C LEU A 169 -2.31 25.02 21.39
N GLY A 170 -3.61 25.28 21.22
CA GLY A 170 -4.41 24.69 20.14
C GLY A 170 -4.29 25.44 18.83
N GLY A 171 -4.54 26.75 18.88
CA GLY A 171 -4.64 27.58 17.67
C GLY A 171 -3.30 27.92 17.02
N VAL A 172 -2.23 28.04 17.80
CA VAL A 172 -0.90 28.38 17.26
C VAL A 172 -0.02 27.13 17.19
N LEU A 173 0.26 26.47 18.31
CA LEU A 173 1.28 25.41 18.35
C LEU A 173 0.87 24.14 17.60
N LEU A 174 -0.27 23.53 17.96
CA LEU A 174 -0.74 22.32 17.27
C LEU A 174 -1.01 22.55 15.79
N ARG A 175 -1.55 23.73 15.45
CA ARG A 175 -1.77 24.12 14.05
C ARG A 175 -0.47 24.26 13.27
N MET A 176 0.55 24.86 13.86
CA MET A 176 1.89 24.94 13.25
C MET A 176 2.49 23.55 13.02
N PHE A 177 2.35 22.62 13.98
CA PHE A 177 2.82 21.24 13.80
C PHE A 177 2.06 20.47 12.72
N ALA A 178 0.74 20.66 12.62
CA ALA A 178 -0.06 20.10 11.55
C ALA A 178 0.43 20.60 10.18
N GLN A 179 0.66 21.91 10.03
CA GLN A 179 1.20 22.50 8.80
C GLN A 179 2.59 21.97 8.44
N ILE A 180 3.51 21.87 9.41
CA ILE A 180 4.85 21.30 9.18
C ILE A 180 4.74 19.86 8.67
N THR A 181 3.85 19.08 9.28
CA THR A 181 3.66 17.68 8.88
C THR A 181 3.06 17.58 7.49
N GLN A 182 2.05 18.40 7.19
CA GLN A 182 1.41 18.47 5.87
C GLN A 182 2.42 18.81 4.78
N ASN A 183 3.23 19.86 4.98
CA ASN A 183 4.30 20.23 4.05
C ASN A 183 5.34 19.10 3.88
N GLY A 184 5.60 18.33 4.94
CA GLY A 184 6.48 17.16 4.90
C GLY A 184 5.90 16.01 4.06
N VAL A 185 4.59 15.78 4.15
CA VAL A 185 3.86 14.77 3.36
C VAL A 185 3.79 15.18 1.88
N GLU A 186 3.46 16.44 1.59
CA GLU A 186 3.46 16.98 0.22
C GLU A 186 4.87 16.93 -0.39
N GLY A 187 5.90 17.30 0.38
CA GLY A 187 7.28 17.16 -0.08
C GLY A 187 7.69 15.70 -0.34
N LEU A 188 7.14 14.74 0.42
CA LEU A 188 7.34 13.31 0.16
C LEU A 188 6.62 12.88 -1.13
N HIS A 189 5.37 13.31 -1.30
CA HIS A 189 4.57 13.08 -2.49
C HIS A 189 5.31 13.54 -3.75
N ASP A 190 5.73 14.81 -3.78
CA ASP A 190 6.38 15.40 -4.95
C ASP A 190 7.70 14.73 -5.30
N ASN A 191 8.49 14.34 -4.27
CA ASN A 191 9.72 13.60 -4.50
C ASN A 191 9.46 12.21 -5.11
N LEU A 192 8.50 11.45 -4.58
CA LEU A 192 8.16 10.13 -5.12
C LEU A 192 7.57 10.22 -6.53
N MET A 193 6.67 11.19 -6.75
CA MET A 193 6.10 11.46 -8.07
C MET A 193 7.20 11.82 -9.07
N ARG A 194 8.10 12.74 -8.71
CA ARG A 194 9.24 13.13 -9.56
C ARG A 194 10.13 11.92 -9.87
N THR A 195 10.50 11.12 -8.87
CA THR A 195 11.31 9.92 -9.10
C THR A 195 10.62 8.97 -10.07
N CYS A 196 9.30 8.79 -9.94
CA CYS A 196 8.53 7.93 -10.84
C CYS A 196 8.47 8.51 -12.26
N LEU A 197 8.04 9.76 -12.44
CA LEU A 197 7.89 10.41 -13.75
C LEU A 197 9.24 10.59 -14.48
N VAL A 198 10.33 10.87 -13.77
CA VAL A 198 11.63 11.13 -14.39
C VAL A 198 12.40 9.83 -14.67
N TYR A 199 12.46 8.92 -13.69
CA TYR A 199 13.35 7.74 -13.79
C TYR A 199 12.60 6.44 -14.09
N CYS A 200 11.31 6.35 -13.78
CA CYS A 200 10.51 5.15 -14.03
C CYS A 200 9.61 5.26 -15.28
N SER A 201 9.44 6.44 -15.88
CA SER A 201 8.56 6.64 -17.03
C SER A 201 8.90 5.78 -18.23
N GLY A 202 10.19 5.53 -18.50
CA GLY A 202 10.61 4.61 -19.56
C GLY A 202 10.17 3.15 -19.34
N ASP A 203 9.89 2.77 -18.09
CA ASP A 203 9.47 1.41 -17.73
C ASP A 203 7.95 1.21 -17.76
N TYR A 204 7.15 2.25 -17.48
CA TYR A 204 5.68 2.14 -17.43
C TYR A 204 4.91 2.90 -18.52
N VAL A 205 5.51 3.91 -19.17
CA VAL A 205 4.95 4.47 -20.39
C VAL A 205 5.21 3.44 -21.48
N GLN A 206 4.20 2.62 -21.77
CA GLN A 206 4.16 1.81 -22.98
C GLN A 206 4.21 2.76 -24.18
N THR A 207 5.41 3.16 -24.58
CA THR A 207 5.59 3.76 -25.90
C THR A 207 5.18 2.70 -26.90
N THR A 208 4.32 3.08 -27.85
CA THR A 208 3.90 2.28 -29.00
C THR A 208 5.07 1.56 -29.69
N GLU A 209 6.28 2.12 -29.58
CA GLU A 209 7.52 1.52 -30.05
C GLU A 209 7.88 0.19 -29.35
N ARG A 210 7.60 0.03 -28.05
CA ARG A 210 7.84 -1.22 -27.30
C ARG A 210 6.80 -2.28 -27.65
N GLU A 211 5.55 -1.90 -27.89
CA GLU A 211 4.52 -2.79 -28.43
C GLU A 211 4.86 -3.24 -29.85
N VAL A 212 5.36 -2.34 -30.70
CA VAL A 212 5.85 -2.67 -32.05
C VAL A 212 7.03 -3.65 -32.00
N ARG A 213 7.96 -3.47 -31.04
CA ARG A 213 9.08 -4.43 -30.85
C ARG A 213 8.58 -5.79 -30.38
N HIS A 214 7.66 -5.83 -29.42
CA HIS A 214 7.06 -7.10 -28.96
C HIS A 214 6.25 -7.79 -30.07
N LEU A 215 5.51 -7.03 -30.86
CA LEU A 215 4.78 -7.54 -32.02
C LEU A 215 5.75 -8.10 -33.07
N ASN A 216 6.87 -7.43 -33.31
CA ASN A 216 7.91 -7.92 -34.21
C ASN A 216 8.53 -9.24 -33.71
N ASP A 217 8.75 -9.39 -32.41
CA ASP A 217 9.24 -10.64 -31.81
C ASP A 217 8.21 -11.78 -31.95
N GLU A 218 6.92 -11.48 -31.72
CA GLU A 218 5.82 -12.45 -31.96
C GLU A 218 5.68 -12.81 -33.44
N ILE A 219 5.81 -11.85 -34.35
CA ILE A 219 5.81 -12.08 -35.81
C ILE A 219 6.99 -12.97 -36.22
N GLN A 220 8.18 -12.76 -35.68
CA GLN A 220 9.34 -13.63 -35.95
C GLN A 220 9.14 -15.05 -35.41
N LEU A 221 8.46 -15.18 -34.27
CA LEU A 221 8.12 -16.48 -33.70
C LEU A 221 7.06 -17.19 -34.56
N LEU A 222 6.07 -16.46 -35.06
CA LEU A 222 5.09 -16.96 -36.03
C LEU A 222 5.76 -17.40 -37.33
N ALA A 223 6.69 -16.60 -37.88
CA ALA A 223 7.44 -16.93 -39.08
C ALA A 223 8.24 -18.23 -38.92
N ARG A 224 8.94 -18.39 -37.79
CA ARG A 224 9.67 -19.63 -37.46
C ARG A 224 8.73 -20.83 -37.32
N ASN A 225 7.55 -20.65 -36.75
CA ASN A 225 6.55 -21.71 -36.65
C ASN A 225 6.00 -22.11 -38.04
N ILE A 226 5.78 -21.15 -38.93
CA ILE A 226 5.37 -21.40 -40.32
C ILE A 226 6.47 -22.16 -41.07
N GLU A 227 7.73 -21.78 -40.91
CA GLU A 227 8.86 -22.46 -41.55
C GLU A 227 9.01 -23.91 -41.05
N ARG A 228 8.83 -24.14 -39.74
CA ARG A 228 8.75 -25.50 -39.18
C ARG A 228 7.59 -26.29 -39.76
N LEU A 229 6.40 -25.69 -39.85
CA LEU A 229 5.24 -26.33 -40.45
C LEU A 229 5.50 -26.70 -41.92
N GLN A 230 6.10 -25.80 -42.72
CA GLN A 230 6.44 -26.09 -44.11
C GLN A 230 7.46 -27.24 -44.23
N ASN A 231 8.49 -27.27 -43.38
CA ASN A 231 9.46 -28.37 -43.36
C ASN A 231 8.81 -29.71 -42.95
N VAL A 232 7.87 -29.69 -42.00
CA VAL A 232 7.09 -30.88 -41.61
C VAL A 232 6.17 -31.33 -42.74
N PHE A 233 5.53 -30.41 -43.47
CA PHE A 233 4.70 -30.76 -44.63
C PHE A 233 5.53 -31.31 -45.80
N GLY A 234 6.70 -30.74 -46.07
CA GLY A 234 7.62 -31.22 -47.10
C GLY A 234 8.16 -32.62 -46.81
N SER A 235 8.57 -32.86 -45.55
CA SER A 235 8.97 -34.21 -45.12
C SER A 235 7.81 -35.20 -45.15
N SER A 236 6.61 -34.80 -44.72
CA SER A 236 5.41 -35.64 -44.81
C SER A 236 5.07 -36.02 -46.26
N GLN A 237 5.15 -35.08 -47.21
CA GLN A 237 4.98 -35.40 -48.64
C GLN A 237 6.02 -36.40 -49.15
N ALA A 238 7.29 -36.26 -48.73
CA ALA A 238 8.34 -37.20 -49.09
C ALA A 238 8.08 -38.60 -48.51
N THR A 239 7.65 -38.69 -47.25
CA THR A 239 7.28 -39.96 -46.60
C THR A 239 6.06 -40.60 -47.27
N ILE A 240 5.04 -39.82 -47.65
CA ILE A 240 3.87 -40.31 -48.40
C ILE A 240 4.30 -40.83 -49.79
N GLY A 241 5.26 -40.16 -50.43
CA GLY A 241 5.86 -40.62 -51.70
C GLY A 241 6.56 -41.98 -51.55
N GLN A 242 7.38 -42.15 -50.51
CA GLN A 242 8.05 -43.40 -50.17
C GLN A 242 7.05 -44.52 -49.86
N PHE A 243 6.01 -44.23 -49.08
CA PHE A 243 4.95 -45.19 -48.77
C PHE A 243 4.19 -45.63 -50.04
N ARG A 244 3.96 -44.71 -50.99
CA ARG A 244 3.32 -45.04 -52.28
C ARG A 244 4.21 -45.91 -53.16
N GLU A 245 5.51 -45.66 -53.18
CA GLU A 245 6.51 -46.51 -53.84
C GLU A 245 6.55 -47.91 -53.21
N GLU A 246 6.51 -48.00 -51.88
CA GLU A 246 6.55 -49.25 -51.14
C GLU A 246 5.28 -50.10 -51.36
N ILE A 247 4.10 -49.46 -51.41
CA ILE A 247 2.86 -50.12 -51.82
C ILE A 247 2.93 -50.65 -53.26
N LYS A 248 3.49 -49.87 -54.20
CA LYS A 248 3.68 -50.34 -55.58
C LYS A 248 4.65 -51.51 -55.66
N ARG A 249 5.71 -51.49 -54.83
CA ARG A 249 6.71 -52.55 -54.77
C ARG A 249 6.14 -53.84 -54.20
N LEU A 250 5.29 -53.75 -53.18
CA LEU A 250 4.52 -54.87 -52.64
C LEU A 250 3.48 -55.39 -53.63
N GLY A 251 2.87 -54.52 -54.44
CA GLY A 251 1.93 -54.91 -55.49
C GLY A 251 2.56 -55.61 -56.70
N ASN A 252 3.88 -55.52 -56.88
CA ASN A 252 4.63 -56.08 -58.02
C ASN A 252 5.54 -57.26 -57.64
N ALA A 253 5.53 -57.72 -56.39
CA ALA A 253 6.29 -58.90 -56.00
C ALA A 253 5.64 -60.18 -56.59
N PRO A 254 6.38 -61.04 -57.29
CA PRO A 254 5.85 -62.31 -57.79
C PRO A 254 5.51 -63.24 -56.61
N GLU A 255 4.39 -63.97 -56.74
CA GLU A 255 3.86 -64.95 -55.78
C GLU A 255 4.79 -66.16 -55.55
N GLU A 256 5.97 -65.94 -54.99
CA GLU A 256 6.82 -67.02 -54.49
C GLU A 256 6.97 -66.90 -52.97
N GLY A 257 6.10 -67.63 -52.26
CA GLY A 257 6.27 -67.96 -50.84
C GLY A 257 5.77 -66.93 -49.83
N ALA A 258 4.88 -66.02 -50.20
CA ALA A 258 4.35 -65.01 -49.29
C ALA A 258 3.46 -65.63 -48.19
N GLU A 259 3.85 -65.48 -46.92
CA GLU A 259 2.89 -65.54 -45.80
C GLU A 259 1.70 -64.65 -46.19
N PRO A 260 0.45 -65.15 -46.12
CA PRO A 260 -0.70 -64.41 -46.63
C PRO A 260 -0.77 -63.05 -45.96
N LEU A 261 -0.98 -61.98 -46.75
CA LEU A 261 -0.94 -60.57 -46.34
C LEU A 261 -1.71 -60.28 -45.03
N TYR A 262 -2.76 -61.07 -44.76
CA TYR A 262 -3.53 -61.00 -43.51
C TYR A 262 -2.68 -61.29 -42.25
N LEU A 263 -1.76 -62.25 -42.32
CA LEU A 263 -0.91 -62.66 -41.20
C LEU A 263 0.11 -61.57 -40.83
N LEU A 264 0.60 -60.86 -41.85
CA LEU A 264 1.53 -59.74 -41.68
C LEU A 264 0.79 -58.50 -41.12
N LEU A 265 -0.46 -58.29 -41.56
CA LEU A 265 -1.35 -57.27 -40.99
C LEU A 265 -1.67 -57.55 -39.51
N ASP A 266 -1.94 -58.81 -39.15
CA ASP A 266 -2.22 -59.21 -37.77
C ASP A 266 -0.99 -59.04 -36.87
N LYS A 267 0.20 -59.43 -37.34
CA LYS A 267 1.46 -59.17 -36.62
C LYS A 267 1.67 -57.66 -36.40
N HIS A 268 1.37 -56.83 -37.39
CA HIS A 268 1.52 -55.37 -37.27
C HIS A 268 0.48 -54.75 -36.32
N ARG A 269 -0.76 -55.26 -36.32
CA ARG A 269 -1.81 -54.84 -35.39
C ARG A 269 -1.46 -55.17 -33.95
N ALA A 270 -0.96 -56.37 -33.70
CA ALA A 270 -0.48 -56.81 -32.38
C ALA A 270 0.69 -55.96 -31.88
N TYR A 271 1.62 -55.59 -32.78
CA TYR A 271 2.74 -54.71 -32.43
C TYR A 271 2.29 -53.30 -32.04
N CYS A 272 1.34 -52.71 -32.78
CA CYS A 272 0.75 -51.42 -32.45
C CYS A 272 -0.01 -51.42 -31.11
N GLU A 273 -0.69 -52.52 -30.77
CA GLU A 273 -1.35 -52.69 -29.48
C GLU A 273 -0.35 -52.75 -28.32
N MET A 274 0.79 -53.44 -28.52
CA MET A 274 1.84 -53.53 -27.51
C MET A 274 2.47 -52.15 -27.24
N LEU A 275 2.79 -51.38 -28.30
CA LEU A 275 3.29 -50.01 -28.17
C LEU A 275 2.31 -49.07 -27.45
N ARG A 276 1.01 -49.24 -27.69
CA ARG A 276 -0.02 -48.45 -27.02
C ARG A 276 -0.10 -48.77 -25.53
N GLN A 277 0.05 -50.04 -25.14
CA GLN A 277 0.14 -50.43 -23.73
C GLN A 277 1.41 -49.90 -23.06
N GLU A 278 2.54 -49.90 -23.78
CA GLU A 278 3.80 -49.37 -23.27
C GLU A 278 3.74 -47.86 -23.02
N MET A 279 3.17 -47.08 -23.94
CA MET A 279 2.91 -45.64 -23.72
C MET A 279 1.97 -45.39 -22.53
N HIS A 280 0.97 -46.25 -22.34
CA HIS A 280 0.03 -46.12 -21.22
C HIS A 280 0.69 -46.43 -19.86
N MET A 281 1.64 -47.38 -19.84
CA MET A 281 2.47 -47.68 -18.66
C MET A 281 3.47 -46.54 -18.36
N LEU A 282 4.12 -45.99 -19.38
CA LEU A 282 5.02 -44.84 -19.22
C LEU A 282 4.27 -43.61 -18.69
N ALA A 283 3.05 -43.35 -19.16
CA ALA A 283 2.20 -42.27 -18.66
C ALA A 283 1.76 -42.46 -17.18
N HIS A 284 1.74 -43.70 -16.68
CA HIS A 284 1.45 -44.00 -15.27
C HIS A 284 2.69 -43.97 -14.39
N MET A 285 3.88 -44.25 -14.94
CA MET A 285 5.16 -44.15 -14.22
C MET A 285 5.64 -42.71 -14.04
N ASP A 286 5.25 -41.79 -14.92
CA ASP A 286 5.69 -40.38 -14.88
C ASP A 286 4.79 -39.45 -14.06
N ARG A 287 4.09 -39.99 -13.05
CA ARG A 287 3.49 -39.15 -11.99
C ARG A 287 4.51 -38.97 -10.87
N PRO A 288 5.17 -37.81 -10.75
CA PRO A 288 6.19 -37.58 -9.73
C PRO A 288 5.55 -37.68 -8.34
N TRP A 289 6.10 -38.59 -7.52
CA TRP A 289 5.74 -38.82 -6.11
C TRP A 289 5.67 -37.53 -5.26
N TYR A 290 6.35 -36.46 -5.70
CA TYR A 290 6.31 -35.11 -5.13
C TYR A 290 4.90 -34.46 -5.13
N ILE A 291 4.06 -34.73 -6.14
CA ILE A 291 2.69 -34.16 -6.18
C ILE A 291 1.83 -34.77 -5.06
N LYS A 292 2.02 -36.07 -4.78
CA LYS A 292 1.33 -36.78 -3.69
C LYS A 292 1.81 -36.34 -2.29
N TRP A 293 3.08 -35.95 -2.17
CA TRP A 293 3.64 -35.38 -0.93
C TRP A 293 3.14 -33.95 -0.64
N ARG A 294 2.89 -33.15 -1.68
CA ARG A 294 2.42 -31.77 -1.52
C ARG A 294 0.99 -31.68 -0.98
N GLU A 295 0.14 -32.67 -1.25
CA GLU A 295 -1.22 -32.73 -0.71
C GLU A 295 -1.26 -33.14 0.78
N ILE A 296 -0.36 -34.03 1.21
CA ILE A 296 -0.27 -34.48 2.61
C ILE A 296 0.17 -33.33 3.55
N PHE A 297 1.03 -32.42 3.10
CA PHE A 297 1.50 -31.30 3.92
C PHE A 297 0.57 -30.08 3.94
N ARG A 298 -0.52 -30.07 3.15
CA ARG A 298 -1.44 -28.92 3.07
C ARG A 298 -2.68 -29.04 3.98
N SER A 299 -2.92 -30.19 4.61
CA SER A 299 -4.13 -30.41 5.44
C SER A 299 -3.97 -30.06 6.94
N LYS A 300 -2.93 -29.32 7.34
CA LYS A 300 -2.68 -28.93 8.75
C LYS A 300 -2.67 -27.42 9.03
N ARG A 301 -3.46 -26.64 8.29
CA ARG A 301 -3.87 -25.30 8.72
C ARG A 301 -5.37 -25.10 8.43
N ALA A 302 -6.17 -25.61 9.34
CA ALA A 302 -7.48 -25.09 9.71
C ALA A 302 -7.46 -24.96 11.23
#